data_AF-A0A917RAA3-F1
#
_entry.id   AF-A0A917RAA3-F1
#
_cell.length_a   1.000
_cell.length_b   1.000
_cell.length_c   1.000
_cell.angle_alpha   90.00
_cell.angle_beta   90.00
_cell.angle_gamma   90.00
#
_symmetry.space_group_name_H-M   'P 1'
#
loop_
_entity.id
_entity.type
_entity.pdbx_description
1 polymer ?
#
loop_
_entity_poly.entity_id
_entity_poly.type
_entity_poly.pdbx_seq_one_letter_code
_entity_poly.pdbx_strand_id
1 'polypeptide(L)'
;MKRNLIAVLLAHSTNLGLTRMAEACGISYDILSWTDEWYVREETLRAANLAIIDYHQRLPLTPVFGAGTLSSSDGQRFPTRGKSTTSRPMSRYFAHEGMIRARQLADQTEQAWCLTLATNAVIAWTTEYYGLAAEQMRRSGQRIDDEILAHISPAHSANINFFGAIEVDIDAELAQLGPTGYRPLRVRDTLF
;
A
#
# COMPACT_ATOMS: atom_id res chain seq x y z
N MET A 1 -18.64 -10.00 0.25
CA MET A 1 -18.10 -9.51 -1.04
C MET A 1 -16.84 -8.67 -0.89
N LYS A 2 -16.82 -7.59 -0.08
CA LYS A 2 -15.62 -6.72 0.10
C LYS A 2 -14.36 -7.50 0.49
N ARG A 3 -14.48 -8.45 1.41
CA ARG A 3 -13.40 -9.37 1.84
C ARG A 3 -12.71 -10.08 0.69
N ASN A 4 -13.48 -10.67 -0.21
CA ASN A 4 -12.97 -11.44 -1.33
C ASN A 4 -12.21 -10.54 -2.31
N LEU A 5 -12.74 -9.35 -2.60
CA LEU A 5 -12.10 -8.40 -3.51
C LEU A 5 -10.74 -7.91 -2.95
N ILE A 6 -10.67 -7.60 -1.66
CA ILE A 6 -9.39 -7.23 -1.03
C ILE A 6 -8.40 -8.38 -1.09
N ALA A 7 -8.83 -9.61 -0.82
CA ALA A 7 -7.98 -10.79 -0.93
C ALA A 7 -7.41 -10.97 -2.36
N VAL A 8 -8.25 -10.81 -3.39
CA VAL A 8 -7.82 -10.86 -4.80
C VAL A 8 -6.81 -9.75 -5.13
N LEU A 9 -7.09 -8.50 -4.75
CA LEU A 9 -6.17 -7.38 -5.00
C LEU A 9 -4.81 -7.58 -4.29
N LEU A 10 -4.83 -8.11 -3.06
CA LEU A 10 -3.63 -8.46 -2.33
C LEU A 10 -2.87 -9.62 -2.98
N ALA A 11 -3.57 -10.63 -3.50
CA ALA A 11 -2.94 -11.77 -4.16
C ALA A 11 -2.15 -11.34 -5.40
N HIS A 12 -2.72 -10.44 -6.21
CA HIS A 12 -2.06 -9.90 -7.41
C HIS A 12 -0.91 -8.96 -7.07
N SER A 13 -1.12 -8.02 -6.14
CA SER A 13 -0.10 -7.03 -5.75
C SER A 13 1.10 -7.64 -5.04
N THR A 14 0.92 -8.71 -4.26
CA THR A 14 2.01 -9.40 -3.54
C THR A 14 2.65 -10.54 -4.33
N ASN A 15 2.17 -10.82 -5.55
CA ASN A 15 2.60 -11.96 -6.37
C ASN A 15 2.38 -13.34 -5.70
N LEU A 16 1.49 -13.40 -4.69
CA LEU A 16 1.15 -14.62 -3.96
C LEU A 16 0.31 -15.58 -4.83
N GLY A 17 -0.55 -15.01 -5.68
CA GLY A 17 -1.51 -15.74 -6.50
C GLY A 17 -2.73 -16.23 -5.72
N LEU A 18 -3.83 -16.51 -6.44
CA LEU A 18 -5.12 -16.83 -5.83
C LEU A 18 -5.11 -18.13 -5.01
N THR A 19 -4.34 -19.15 -5.43
CA THR A 19 -4.27 -20.44 -4.73
C THR A 19 -3.69 -20.30 -3.33
N ARG A 20 -2.53 -19.66 -3.19
CA ARG A 20 -1.91 -19.44 -1.88
C ARG A 20 -2.69 -18.42 -1.04
N MET A 21 -3.33 -17.45 -1.70
CA MET A 21 -4.23 -16.53 -1.00
C MET A 21 -5.42 -17.27 -0.39
N ALA A 22 -6.05 -18.18 -1.15
CA ALA A 22 -7.15 -19.01 -0.66
C ALA A 22 -6.78 -19.79 0.60
N GLU A 23 -5.60 -20.42 0.61
CA GLU A 23 -5.06 -21.12 1.78
C GLU A 23 -4.81 -20.17 2.97
N ALA A 24 -4.31 -18.96 2.73
CA ALA A 24 -3.95 -18.01 3.78
C ALA A 24 -5.17 -17.33 4.45
N CYS A 25 -6.22 -17.03 3.68
CA CYS A 25 -7.40 -16.30 4.19
C CYS A 25 -8.62 -17.19 4.47
N GLY A 26 -8.54 -18.50 4.18
CA GLY A 26 -9.65 -19.44 4.38
C GLY A 26 -10.85 -19.18 3.46
N ILE A 27 -10.62 -18.58 2.27
CA ILE A 27 -11.64 -18.39 1.23
C ILE A 27 -11.36 -19.41 0.12
N SER A 28 -12.38 -20.06 -0.44
CA SER A 28 -12.13 -21.03 -1.50
C SER A 28 -11.54 -20.37 -2.75
N TYR A 29 -10.67 -21.11 -3.46
CA TYR A 29 -10.09 -20.66 -4.71
C TYR A 29 -11.17 -20.26 -5.72
N ASP A 30 -12.24 -21.05 -5.85
CA ASP A 30 -13.32 -20.76 -6.81
C ASP A 30 -13.99 -19.42 -6.56
N ILE A 31 -14.19 -19.05 -5.29
CA ILE A 31 -14.75 -17.75 -4.91
C ILE A 31 -13.79 -16.62 -5.29
N LEU A 32 -12.49 -16.79 -5.06
CA LEU A 32 -11.49 -15.79 -5.42
C LEU A 32 -11.36 -15.65 -6.94
N SER A 33 -11.30 -16.76 -7.67
CA SER A 33 -11.23 -16.80 -9.14
C SER A 33 -12.45 -16.14 -9.77
N TRP A 34 -13.66 -16.45 -9.27
CA TRP A 34 -14.87 -15.80 -9.74
C TRP A 34 -14.89 -14.30 -9.43
N THR A 35 -14.42 -13.91 -8.23
CA THR A 35 -14.34 -12.48 -7.88
C THR A 35 -13.35 -11.74 -8.78
N ASP A 36 -12.21 -12.36 -9.08
CA ASP A 36 -11.20 -11.82 -9.98
C ASP A 36 -11.77 -11.57 -11.38
N GLU A 37 -12.34 -12.62 -11.98
CA GLU A 37 -12.87 -12.60 -13.35
C GLU A 37 -13.98 -11.56 -13.57
N TRP A 38 -14.80 -11.31 -12.55
CA TRP A 38 -15.96 -10.41 -12.66
C TRP A 38 -15.68 -8.96 -12.26
N TYR A 39 -14.74 -8.70 -11.34
CA TYR A 39 -14.56 -7.37 -10.75
C TYR A 39 -13.19 -6.73 -11.03
N VAL A 40 -12.15 -7.53 -11.29
CA VAL A 40 -10.81 -7.02 -11.56
C VAL A 40 -10.67 -6.81 -13.06
N ARG A 41 -10.74 -5.55 -13.48
CA ARG A 41 -10.53 -5.12 -14.87
C ARG A 41 -9.74 -3.82 -14.87
N GLU A 42 -9.11 -3.50 -15.99
CA GLU A 42 -8.35 -2.26 -16.11
C GLU A 42 -9.19 -1.03 -15.77
N GLU A 43 -10.45 -0.96 -16.23
CA GLU A 43 -11.30 0.21 -16.01
C GLU A 43 -11.65 0.39 -14.53
N THR A 44 -11.92 -0.70 -13.81
CA THR A 44 -12.27 -0.68 -12.38
C THR A 44 -11.04 -0.36 -11.53
N LEU A 45 -9.89 -0.94 -11.85
CA LEU A 45 -8.62 -0.65 -11.17
C LEU A 45 -8.15 0.78 -11.41
N ARG A 46 -8.30 1.30 -12.62
CA ARG A 46 -7.98 2.69 -12.96
C ARG A 46 -8.86 3.67 -12.18
N ALA A 47 -10.18 3.43 -12.16
CA ALA A 47 -11.12 4.24 -11.38
C ALA A 47 -10.81 4.20 -9.88
N ALA A 48 -10.49 3.02 -9.34
CA ALA A 48 -10.09 2.87 -7.94
C ALA A 48 -8.78 3.62 -7.61
N ASN A 49 -7.78 3.55 -8.49
CA ASN A 49 -6.53 4.29 -8.34
C ASN A 49 -6.77 5.80 -8.30
N LEU A 50 -7.59 6.31 -9.23
CA LEU A 50 -7.96 7.74 -9.25
C LEU A 50 -8.64 8.16 -7.95
N ALA A 51 -9.57 7.36 -7.44
CA ALA A 51 -10.25 7.67 -6.18
C ALA A 51 -9.29 7.78 -4.98
N ILE A 52 -8.27 6.92 -4.92
CA ILE A 52 -7.24 6.99 -3.86
C ILE A 52 -6.35 8.21 -4.04
N ILE A 53 -5.94 8.52 -5.28
CA ILE A 53 -5.12 9.71 -5.58
C ILE A 53 -5.88 10.99 -5.21
N ASP A 54 -7.14 11.10 -5.62
CA ASP A 54 -8.00 12.25 -5.31
C ASP A 54 -8.21 12.41 -3.80
N TYR A 55 -8.26 11.31 -3.06
CA TYR A 55 -8.30 11.33 -1.60
C TYR A 55 -6.97 11.79 -1.00
N HIS A 56 -5.85 11.24 -1.47
CA HIS A 56 -4.51 11.63 -1.01
C HIS A 56 -4.26 13.12 -1.23
N GLN A 57 -4.66 13.68 -2.37
CA GLN A 57 -4.54 15.10 -2.68
C GLN A 57 -5.31 16.03 -1.73
N ARG A 58 -6.36 15.52 -1.06
CA ARG A 58 -7.14 16.28 -0.08
C ARG A 58 -6.54 16.26 1.32
N LEU A 59 -5.51 15.45 1.57
CA LEU A 59 -4.88 15.38 2.89
C LEU A 59 -4.06 16.65 3.18
N PRO A 60 -4.12 17.19 4.42
CA PRO A 60 -3.42 18.44 4.77
C PRO A 60 -1.91 18.40 4.56
N LEU A 61 -1.29 17.21 4.67
CA LEU A 61 0.16 17.03 4.55
C LEU A 61 0.62 16.87 3.10
N THR A 62 -0.28 16.58 2.16
CA THR A 62 0.09 16.34 0.75
C THR A 62 0.74 17.55 0.08
N PRO A 63 0.24 18.80 0.25
CA PRO A 63 0.91 19.99 -0.29
C PRO A 63 2.33 20.20 0.24
N VAL A 64 2.64 19.71 1.45
CA VAL A 64 3.96 19.83 2.07
C VAL A 64 4.99 18.93 1.38
N PHE A 65 4.58 17.76 0.90
CA PHE A 65 5.47 16.86 0.14
C PHE A 65 5.75 17.35 -1.28
N GLY A 66 4.92 18.25 -1.82
CA GLY A 66 5.12 18.87 -3.12
C GLY A 66 3.81 19.14 -3.86
N ALA A 67 3.87 19.98 -4.90
CA ALA A 67 2.71 20.39 -5.68
C ALA A 67 2.15 19.30 -6.64
N GLY A 68 2.73 18.09 -6.65
CA GLY A 68 2.35 17.02 -7.59
C GLY A 68 2.74 17.27 -9.05
N THR A 69 3.47 18.34 -9.34
CA THR A 69 3.93 18.73 -10.69
C THR A 69 5.22 18.04 -11.11
N LEU A 70 5.98 17.50 -10.16
CA LEU A 70 7.18 16.70 -10.39
C LEU A 70 6.93 15.28 -9.90
N SER A 71 6.95 14.33 -10.83
CA SER A 71 6.91 12.89 -10.52
C SER A 71 8.31 12.32 -10.69
N SER A 72 8.88 11.73 -9.62
CA SER A 72 10.03 10.82 -9.78
C SER A 72 9.51 9.51 -10.35
N SER A 73 9.58 9.36 -11.67
CA SER A 73 9.11 8.20 -12.42
C SER A 73 10.02 6.97 -12.27
N ASP A 74 10.38 6.61 -11.03
CA ASP A 74 11.12 5.39 -10.64
C ASP A 74 10.35 4.06 -10.96
N GLY A 75 9.39 4.13 -11.89
CA GLY A 75 8.59 3.01 -12.36
C GLY A 75 9.32 2.11 -13.38
N GLN A 76 10.30 2.64 -14.12
CA GLN A 76 11.08 1.82 -15.06
C GLN A 76 12.30 1.24 -14.34
N ARG A 77 12.20 -0.03 -13.94
CA ARG A 77 13.21 -0.70 -13.11
C ARG A 77 13.98 -1.72 -13.94
N PHE A 78 15.29 -1.59 -13.94
CA PHE A 78 16.18 -2.52 -14.61
C PHE A 78 16.75 -3.53 -13.60
N PRO A 79 16.80 -4.82 -13.94
CA PRO A 79 17.48 -5.80 -13.11
C PRO A 79 18.96 -5.41 -12.99
N THR A 80 19.44 -5.23 -11.76
CA THR A 80 20.85 -4.97 -11.49
C THR A 80 21.56 -6.29 -11.18
N ARG A 81 22.73 -6.49 -11.80
CA ARG A 81 23.51 -7.72 -11.63
C ARG A 81 24.31 -7.64 -10.33
N GLY A 82 23.65 -7.91 -9.20
CA GLY A 82 24.25 -7.93 -7.86
C GLY A 82 23.88 -6.74 -6.97
N LYS A 83 24.47 -6.69 -5.77
CA LYS A 83 24.26 -5.60 -4.80
C LYS A 83 25.05 -4.37 -5.24
N SER A 84 24.38 -3.29 -5.64
CA SER A 84 24.98 -1.98 -5.87
C SER A 84 24.74 -1.06 -4.67
N THR A 85 25.69 -0.18 -4.35
CA THR A 85 25.56 0.86 -3.31
C THR A 85 24.44 1.85 -3.57
N THR A 86 24.07 2.06 -4.84
CA THR A 86 22.92 2.89 -5.25
C THR A 86 21.64 2.09 -5.48
N SER A 87 21.70 0.75 -5.45
CA SER A 87 20.50 -0.10 -5.57
C SER A 87 19.91 -0.37 -4.18
N ARG A 88 18.59 -0.26 -4.05
CA ARG A 88 17.87 -0.67 -2.84
C ARG A 88 16.86 -1.76 -3.20
N PRO A 89 16.89 -2.93 -2.53
CA PRO A 89 15.86 -3.94 -2.73
C PRO A 89 14.53 -3.40 -2.20
N MET A 90 13.57 -3.21 -3.09
CA MET A 90 12.26 -2.67 -2.75
C MET A 90 11.32 -3.85 -2.43
N SER A 91 11.47 -4.45 -1.24
CA SER A 91 10.76 -5.68 -0.81
C SER A 91 9.22 -5.64 -0.98
N ARG A 92 8.66 -4.43 -0.97
CA ARG A 92 7.24 -4.14 -1.23
C ARG A 92 6.74 -4.62 -2.59
N TYR A 93 7.60 -4.63 -3.60
CA TYR A 93 7.23 -5.03 -4.94
C TYR A 93 7.62 -6.50 -5.10
N PHE A 94 6.61 -7.35 -5.31
CA PHE A 94 6.76 -8.78 -5.59
C PHE A 94 7.29 -9.65 -4.44
N ALA A 95 7.19 -9.24 -3.17
CA ALA A 95 7.59 -10.07 -2.02
C ALA A 95 8.96 -10.78 -2.22
N HIS A 96 9.97 -10.03 -2.69
CA HIS A 96 11.33 -10.51 -3.06
C HIS A 96 11.48 -11.39 -4.31
N GLU A 97 10.43 -11.66 -5.08
CA GLU A 97 10.53 -12.50 -6.29
C GLU A 97 10.82 -11.70 -7.57
N GLY A 98 10.65 -10.37 -7.55
CA GLY A 98 11.11 -9.45 -8.58
C GLY A 98 10.57 -9.67 -10.01
N MET A 99 9.54 -10.50 -10.17
CA MET A 99 9.04 -10.91 -11.49
C MET A 99 7.52 -10.85 -11.55
N ILE A 100 7.00 -10.21 -12.61
CA ILE A 100 5.63 -10.39 -13.08
C ILE A 100 5.51 -11.85 -13.54
N ARG A 101 4.70 -12.66 -12.84
CA ARG A 101 4.52 -14.09 -13.15
C ARG A 101 3.45 -14.37 -14.19
N ALA A 102 2.60 -13.38 -14.46
CA ALA A 102 1.55 -13.44 -15.45
C ALA A 102 2.11 -13.72 -16.85
N ARG A 103 1.52 -14.70 -17.55
CA ARG A 103 1.97 -15.15 -18.88
C ARG A 103 1.43 -14.30 -20.02
N GLN A 104 0.22 -13.75 -19.88
CA GLN A 104 -0.42 -12.94 -20.90
C GLN A 104 -0.31 -11.46 -20.56
N LEU A 105 -0.19 -10.60 -21.58
CA LEU A 105 -0.02 -9.15 -21.39
C LEU A 105 -1.17 -8.53 -20.58
N ALA A 106 -2.41 -9.00 -20.77
CA ALA A 106 -3.57 -8.53 -20.00
C ALA A 106 -3.38 -8.80 -18.49
N ASP A 107 -3.07 -10.04 -18.12
CA ASP A 107 -2.78 -10.44 -16.74
C ASP A 107 -1.59 -9.64 -16.14
N GLN A 108 -0.57 -9.32 -16.95
CA GLN A 108 0.58 -8.51 -16.51
C GLN A 108 0.16 -7.07 -16.20
N THR A 109 -0.70 -6.50 -17.04
CA THR A 109 -1.26 -5.16 -16.87
C THR A 109 -2.15 -5.09 -15.63
N GLU A 110 -3.05 -6.05 -15.44
CA GLU A 110 -3.91 -6.11 -14.25
C GLU A 110 -3.10 -6.27 -12.96
N GLN A 111 -2.06 -7.11 -12.99
CA GLN A 111 -1.13 -7.24 -11.87
C GLN A 111 -0.42 -5.90 -11.56
N ALA A 112 0.04 -5.18 -12.58
CA ALA A 112 0.68 -3.87 -12.42
C ALA A 112 -0.29 -2.82 -11.86
N TRP A 113 -1.54 -2.81 -12.32
CA TRP A 113 -2.57 -1.91 -11.80
C TRP A 113 -2.95 -2.23 -10.34
N CYS A 114 -3.05 -3.50 -9.96
CA CYS A 114 -3.27 -3.92 -8.58
C CYS A 114 -2.11 -3.50 -7.66
N LEU A 115 -0.89 -3.67 -8.13
CA LEU A 115 0.31 -3.24 -7.39
C LEU A 115 0.38 -1.72 -7.23
N THR A 116 -0.02 -0.98 -8.27
CA THR A 116 -0.14 0.48 -8.22
C THR A 116 -1.20 0.90 -7.21
N LEU A 117 -2.37 0.23 -7.21
CA LEU A 117 -3.45 0.49 -6.26
C LEU A 117 -3.00 0.26 -4.82
N ALA A 118 -2.36 -0.87 -4.54
CA ALA A 118 -1.82 -1.19 -3.23
C ALA A 118 -0.75 -0.17 -2.79
N THR A 119 0.14 0.22 -3.70
CA THR A 119 1.16 1.24 -3.42
C THR A 119 0.51 2.59 -3.06
N ASN A 120 -0.47 3.04 -3.84
CA ASN A 120 -1.17 4.30 -3.59
C ASN A 120 -1.94 4.27 -2.28
N ALA A 121 -2.58 3.14 -1.93
CA ALA A 121 -3.24 2.96 -0.64
C ALA A 121 -2.26 3.08 0.53
N VAL A 122 -1.08 2.46 0.42
CA VAL A 122 -0.02 2.55 1.44
C VAL A 122 0.48 3.99 1.60
N ILE A 123 0.70 4.70 0.48
CA ILE A 123 1.15 6.10 0.51
C ILE A 123 0.07 6.97 1.15
N ALA A 124 -1.19 6.81 0.77
CA ALA A 124 -2.31 7.56 1.32
C ALA A 124 -2.43 7.37 2.83
N TRP A 125 -2.44 6.11 3.27
CA TRP A 125 -2.47 5.76 4.68
C TRP A 125 -1.27 6.33 5.45
N THR A 126 -0.05 6.21 4.90
CA THR A 126 1.16 6.70 5.56
C THR A 126 1.16 8.22 5.68
N THR A 127 0.77 8.93 4.62
CA THR A 127 0.61 10.39 4.64
C THR A 127 -0.39 10.84 5.71
N GLU A 128 -1.53 10.16 5.81
CA GLU A 128 -2.55 10.51 6.79
C GLU A 128 -2.05 10.29 8.23
N TYR A 129 -1.43 9.14 8.52
CA TYR A 129 -0.89 8.85 9.84
C TYR A 129 0.29 9.76 10.22
N TYR A 130 1.10 10.21 9.26
CA TYR A 130 2.10 11.24 9.49
C TYR A 130 1.46 12.58 9.88
N GLY A 131 0.36 12.95 9.23
CA GLY A 131 -0.42 14.14 9.59
C GLY A 131 -0.94 14.06 11.04
N LEU A 132 -1.55 12.93 11.40
CA LEU A 132 -2.05 12.69 12.76
C LEU A 132 -0.93 12.72 13.80
N ALA A 133 0.21 12.09 13.52
CA ALA A 133 1.36 12.07 14.42
C ALA A 133 1.97 13.47 14.60
N ALA A 134 2.18 14.21 13.50
CA ALA A 134 2.70 15.56 13.55
C ALA A 134 1.76 16.50 14.34
N GLU A 135 0.45 16.37 14.15
CA GLU A 135 -0.54 17.15 14.90
C GLU A 135 -0.52 16.81 16.40
N GLN A 136 -0.45 15.53 16.75
CA GLN A 136 -0.32 15.12 18.16
C GLN A 136 0.96 15.68 18.79
N MET A 137 2.10 15.61 18.09
CA MET A 137 3.38 16.17 18.57
C MET A 137 3.28 17.68 18.76
N ARG A 138 2.68 18.41 17.81
CA ARG A 138 2.41 19.85 17.94
C ARG A 138 1.54 20.17 19.15
N ARG A 139 0.47 19.41 19.39
CA ARG A 139 -0.41 19.57 20.56
C ARG A 139 0.31 19.29 21.89
N SER A 140 1.30 18.39 21.89
CA SER A 140 2.17 18.14 23.06
C SER A 140 3.24 19.22 23.31
N GLY A 141 3.27 20.29 22.49
CA GLY A 141 4.21 21.41 22.61
C GLY A 141 5.53 21.20 21.88
N GLN A 142 5.69 20.12 21.11
CA GLN A 142 6.88 19.94 20.27
C GLN A 142 6.75 20.76 18.99
N ARG A 143 7.83 21.47 18.63
CA ARG A 143 7.91 22.19 17.35
C ARG A 143 8.24 21.21 16.23
N ILE A 144 7.28 20.97 15.34
CA ILE A 144 7.45 20.18 14.11
C ILE A 144 7.24 21.11 12.92
N ASP A 145 8.33 21.55 12.32
CA ASP A 145 8.31 22.42 11.14
C ASP A 145 7.93 21.61 9.88
N ASP A 146 7.09 22.19 9.02
CA ASP A 146 6.64 21.54 7.78
C ASP A 146 7.81 21.24 6.83
N GLU A 147 8.89 22.02 6.89
CA GLU A 147 10.12 21.79 6.12
C GLU A 147 10.73 20.42 6.41
N ILE A 148 10.73 19.99 7.67
CA ILE A 148 11.24 18.66 8.05
C ILE A 148 10.32 17.58 7.48
N LEU A 149 9.00 17.79 7.55
CA LEU A 149 8.02 16.86 7.01
C LEU A 149 8.15 16.71 5.49
N ALA A 150 8.47 17.79 4.77
CA ALA A 150 8.69 17.76 3.32
C ALA A 150 9.81 16.80 2.88
N HIS A 151 10.76 16.49 3.78
CA HIS A 151 11.87 15.57 3.52
C HIS A 151 11.61 14.12 3.96
N ILE A 152 10.45 13.82 4.54
CA ILE A 152 10.07 12.46 4.93
C ILE A 152 9.27 11.83 3.79
N SER A 153 9.79 10.78 3.16
CA SER A 153 9.03 10.09 2.11
C SER A 153 7.78 9.40 2.70
N PRO A 154 6.58 9.66 2.16
CA PRO A 154 5.37 8.93 2.56
C PRO A 154 5.34 7.49 2.00
N ALA A 155 6.31 7.13 1.17
CA ALA A 155 6.43 5.77 0.63
C ALA A 155 7.17 4.82 1.58
N HIS A 156 7.52 5.21 2.81
CA HIS A 156 8.11 4.29 3.78
C HIS A 156 7.08 3.28 4.28
N SER A 157 7.41 1.99 4.24
CA SER A 157 6.47 0.90 4.57
C SER A 157 7.00 -0.04 5.65
N ALA A 158 7.92 0.41 6.51
CA ALA A 158 8.47 -0.41 7.58
C ALA A 158 7.37 -0.94 8.55
N ASN A 159 6.22 -0.27 8.56
CA ASN A 159 5.06 -0.63 9.37
C ASN A 159 4.16 -1.70 8.72
N ILE A 160 4.44 -2.10 7.48
CA ILE A 160 3.62 -3.03 6.70
C ILE A 160 4.41 -4.31 6.50
N ASN A 161 3.88 -5.41 7.02
CA ASN A 161 4.44 -6.73 6.79
C ASN A 161 3.88 -7.30 5.49
N PHE A 162 4.75 -7.53 4.50
CA PHE A 162 4.40 -8.15 3.22
C PHE A 162 4.62 -9.68 3.22
N PHE A 163 5.05 -10.25 4.35
CA PHE A 163 5.45 -11.65 4.47
C PHE A 163 4.67 -12.37 5.58
N GLY A 164 4.49 -13.68 5.43
CA GLY A 164 3.79 -14.54 6.40
C GLY A 164 2.34 -14.82 6.02
N ALA A 165 1.58 -15.43 6.93
CA ALA A 165 0.15 -15.63 6.74
C ALA A 165 -0.56 -14.27 6.79
N ILE A 166 -1.12 -13.85 5.65
CA ILE A 166 -1.96 -12.65 5.57
C ILE A 166 -3.39 -13.11 5.77
N GLU A 167 -3.89 -12.98 6.99
CA GLU A 167 -5.31 -13.17 7.26
C GLU A 167 -6.07 -11.92 6.87
N VAL A 168 -6.95 -12.02 5.87
CA VAL A 168 -7.80 -10.91 5.44
C VAL A 168 -9.08 -10.92 6.29
N ASP A 169 -8.95 -10.49 7.54
CA ASP A 169 -10.08 -10.26 8.45
C ASP A 169 -10.38 -8.75 8.54
N ILE A 170 -11.22 -8.29 7.60
CA ILE A 170 -11.62 -6.88 7.52
C ILE A 170 -12.37 -6.47 8.78
N ASP A 171 -13.24 -7.32 9.31
CA ASP A 171 -14.12 -6.95 10.41
C ASP A 171 -13.31 -6.80 11.71
N ALA A 172 -12.34 -7.70 11.94
CA ALA A 172 -11.40 -7.54 13.05
C ALA A 172 -10.47 -6.33 12.89
N GLU A 173 -10.02 -6.02 11.67
CA GLU A 173 -9.21 -4.83 11.42
C GLU A 173 -9.99 -3.52 11.61
N LEU A 174 -11.26 -3.48 11.19
CA LEU A 174 -12.15 -2.35 11.43
C LEU A 174 -12.50 -2.20 12.91
N ALA A 175 -12.63 -3.30 13.65
CA ALA A 175 -12.87 -3.27 15.09
C ALA A 175 -11.70 -2.70 15.90
N GLN A 176 -10.48 -2.66 15.34
CA GLN A 176 -9.31 -2.06 15.97
C GLN A 176 -9.26 -0.53 15.82
N LEU A 177 -10.19 0.07 15.07
CA LEU A 177 -10.27 1.51 14.91
C LEU A 177 -10.88 2.16 16.15
N GLY A 178 -10.25 3.25 16.62
CA GLY A 178 -10.77 4.05 17.72
C GLY A 178 -11.98 4.91 17.33
N PRO A 179 -12.50 5.74 18.26
CA PRO A 179 -13.67 6.60 18.02
C PRO A 179 -13.49 7.61 16.87
N THR A 180 -12.25 7.93 16.52
CA THR A 180 -11.87 8.82 15.42
C THR A 180 -11.82 8.11 14.06
N GLY A 181 -12.03 6.80 14.01
CA GLY A 181 -11.88 5.99 12.79
C GLY A 181 -10.43 5.61 12.47
N TYR A 182 -9.47 5.90 13.35
CA TYR A 182 -8.06 5.57 13.19
C TYR A 182 -7.59 4.58 14.27
N ARG A 183 -6.61 3.74 13.91
CA ARG A 183 -5.87 2.95 14.88
C ARG A 183 -5.09 3.90 15.80
N PRO A 184 -5.00 3.63 17.12
CA PRO A 184 -4.20 4.45 18.02
C PRO A 184 -2.75 4.61 17.54
N LEU A 185 -2.22 5.83 17.63
CA LEU A 185 -0.82 6.09 17.32
C LEU A 185 0.07 5.34 18.31
N ARG A 186 1.09 4.66 17.78
CA ARG A 186 2.06 3.94 18.61
C ARG A 186 2.95 4.95 19.32
N VAL A 187 2.68 5.16 20.61
CA VAL A 187 3.59 5.92 21.47
C VAL A 187 4.78 5.01 21.78
N ARG A 188 5.97 5.38 21.33
CA ARG A 188 7.19 4.78 21.89
C ARG A 188 7.43 5.47 23.23
N ASP A 189 7.15 4.76 24.32
CA ASP A 189 7.76 5.09 25.60
C ASP A 189 9.26 4.96 25.39
N THR A 190 9.96 6.09 25.37
CA THR A 190 11.41 6.14 25.20
C THR A 190 12.07 5.35 26.33
N LEU A 191 12.58 4.17 26.01
CA LEU A 191 13.73 3.56 26.64
C LEU A 191 14.60 2.99 25.51
N PHE A 192 15.73 3.67 25.28
CA PHE A 192 16.83 3.39 24.33
C PHE A 192 16.66 3.91 22.89
#